data_AF-A0A2V5J0V8-F1
#
_entry.id   AF-A0A2V5J0V8-F1
#
_cell.length_a   1.000
_cell.length_b   1.000
_cell.length_c   1.000
_cell.angle_alpha   90.00
_cell.angle_beta   90.00
_cell.angle_gamma   90.00
#
_symmetry.space_group_name_H-M   'P 1'
#
loop_
_entity.id
_entity.type
_entity.pdbx_description
1 polymer ?
#
loop_
_entity_poly.entity_id
_entity_poly.type
_entity_poly.pdbx_seq_one_letter_code
_entity_poly.pdbx_strand_id
1 'polypeptide(L)'
;MPAIGITGGISTGKSTFVNCLRELLPDAKFFDADAMARQLTHHDQTVLAQIREKFGNGVFDANGQLNRSALRAMVFQAPEKRRELEEILHPPILEPRSGKASPIE
;
A
#
# COMPACT_ATOMS: atom_id res chain seq x y z
N MET A 1 -13.05 10.68 13.89
CA MET A 1 -11.85 11.52 14.12
C MET A 1 -11.59 12.31 12.85
N PRO A 2 -11.25 13.61 12.93
CA PRO A 2 -10.81 14.36 11.76
C PRO A 2 -9.49 13.78 11.23
N ALA A 3 -9.35 13.67 9.91
CA ALA A 3 -8.16 13.16 9.24
C ALA A 3 -7.72 14.14 8.14
N ILE A 4 -6.41 14.24 7.90
CA ILE A 4 -5.82 15.08 6.87
C ILE A 4 -5.08 14.16 5.89
N GLY A 5 -5.46 14.18 4.62
CA GLY A 5 -4.78 13.45 3.56
C GLY A 5 -3.60 14.25 3.01
N ILE A 6 -2.38 13.73 3.13
CA ILE A 6 -1.18 14.32 2.52
C ILE A 6 -0.95 13.65 1.17
N THR A 7 -1.11 14.42 0.08
CA THR A 7 -0.94 13.95 -1.30
C THR A 7 0.01 14.87 -2.07
N GLY A 8 0.43 14.44 -3.26
CA GLY A 8 1.40 15.14 -4.10
C GLY A 8 2.13 14.21 -5.06
N GLY A 9 2.69 14.76 -6.13
CA GLY A 9 3.40 14.02 -7.18
C GLY A 9 4.68 13.31 -6.71
N ILE A 10 5.30 12.54 -7.59
CA ILE A 10 6.58 11.88 -7.30
C ILE A 10 7.65 12.97 -7.05
N SER A 11 8.49 12.76 -6.04
CA SER A 11 9.60 13.67 -5.70
C SER A 11 9.22 15.09 -5.25
N THR A 12 7.99 15.32 -4.80
CA THR A 12 7.54 16.64 -4.29
C THR A 12 7.86 16.90 -2.82
N GLY A 13 8.71 16.08 -2.17
CA GLY A 13 9.11 16.29 -0.78
C GLY A 13 8.07 15.92 0.29
N LYS A 14 7.04 15.13 -0.04
CA LYS A 14 6.01 14.69 0.93
C LYS A 14 6.60 14.02 2.17
N SER A 15 7.58 13.13 1.98
CA SER A 15 8.24 12.45 3.10
C SER A 15 8.93 13.45 4.02
N THR A 16 9.58 14.47 3.47
CA THR A 16 10.19 15.56 4.24
C THR A 16 9.14 16.36 5.00
N PHE A 17 8.03 16.72 4.36
CA PHE A 17 6.93 17.45 5.00
C PHE A 17 6.30 16.64 6.15
N VAL A 18 6.08 15.33 5.94
CA VAL A 18 5.58 14.42 6.98
C VAL A 18 6.55 14.33 8.16
N ASN A 19 7.86 14.27 7.91
CA ASN A 19 8.86 14.26 8.97
C ASN A 19 8.86 15.56 9.79
N CYS A 20 8.77 16.73 9.14
CA CYS A 20 8.63 18.00 9.85
C CYS A 20 7.32 18.05 10.68
N LEU A 21 6.22 17.52 10.15
CA LEU A 21 4.95 17.45 10.87
C LEU A 21 5.03 16.57 12.13
N ARG A 22 5.81 15.49 12.11
CA ARG A 22 6.02 14.64 13.31
C ARG A 22 6.68 15.39 14.44
N GLU A 23 7.67 16.20 14.12
CA GLU A 23 8.39 17.02 15.11
C GLU A 23 7.48 18.09 15.71
N LEU A 24 6.59 18.67 14.89
CA LEU A 24 5.67 19.72 15.32
C LEU A 24 4.42 19.19 16.04
N LEU A 25 3.97 17.97 15.72
CA LEU A 25 2.74 17.36 16.25
C LEU A 25 3.03 15.95 16.80
N PRO A 26 3.71 15.83 17.96
CA PRO A 26 4.10 14.54 18.52
C PRO A 26 2.92 13.64 18.91
N ASP A 27 1.75 14.23 19.22
CA ASP A 27 0.53 13.48 19.58
C ASP A 27 -0.29 13.03 18.36
N ALA A 28 0.07 13.48 17.15
CA ALA A 28 -0.63 13.11 15.93
C ALA A 28 -0.29 11.67 15.52
N LYS A 29 -1.32 10.92 15.11
CA LYS A 29 -1.13 9.58 14.53
C LYS A 29 -0.86 9.71 13.05
N PHE A 30 0.24 9.12 12.60
CA PHE A 30 0.61 9.07 11.19
C PHE A 30 0.23 7.71 10.58
N PHE A 31 -0.31 7.75 9.37
CA PHE A 31 -0.68 6.56 8.60
C PHE A 31 -0.10 6.69 7.20
N ASP A 32 0.69 5.71 6.77
CA ASP A 32 1.20 5.62 5.41
C ASP A 32 0.51 4.50 4.65
N ALA A 33 -0.28 4.89 3.65
CA ALA A 33 -0.94 3.97 2.75
C ALA A 33 0.06 3.14 1.93
N ASP A 34 1.20 3.71 1.53
CA ASP A 34 2.22 3.00 0.75
C ASP A 34 2.93 1.94 1.61
N ALA A 35 3.27 2.26 2.86
CA ALA A 35 3.82 1.28 3.81
C ALA A 35 2.82 0.15 4.11
N MET A 36 1.54 0.47 4.28
CA MET A 36 0.49 -0.53 4.49
C MET A 36 0.30 -1.42 3.27
N ALA A 37 0.23 -0.85 2.07
CA ALA A 37 0.18 -1.63 0.83
C ALA A 37 1.39 -2.57 0.72
N ARG A 38 2.59 -2.11 1.10
CA ARG A 38 3.80 -2.96 1.16
C ARG A 38 3.66 -4.11 2.15
N GLN A 39 3.17 -3.84 3.38
CA GLN A 39 3.01 -4.89 4.39
C GLN A 39 1.98 -5.94 3.97
N LEU A 40 0.82 -5.51 3.48
CA LEU A 40 -0.26 -6.38 3.00
C LEU A 40 0.21 -7.28 1.86
N THR A 41 0.90 -6.71 0.88
CA THR A 41 1.40 -7.47 -0.28
C THR A 41 2.59 -8.39 0.02
N HIS A 42 3.16 -8.36 1.24
CA HIS A 42 4.22 -9.27 1.66
C HIS A 42 3.76 -10.32 2.68
N HIS A 43 2.86 -9.97 3.60
CA HIS A 43 2.55 -10.81 4.76
C HIS A 43 1.09 -11.25 4.83
N ASP A 44 0.17 -10.56 4.15
CA ASP A 44 -1.24 -10.92 4.20
C ASP A 44 -1.55 -12.02 3.18
N GLN A 45 -1.65 -13.25 3.67
CA GLN A 45 -1.96 -14.41 2.84
C GLN A 45 -3.33 -14.30 2.14
N THR A 46 -4.27 -13.56 2.71
CA THR A 46 -5.59 -13.33 2.11
C THR A 46 -5.45 -12.43 0.87
N VAL A 47 -4.67 -11.35 1.00
CA VAL A 47 -4.38 -10.43 -0.11
C VAL A 47 -3.59 -11.15 -1.20
N LEU A 48 -2.57 -11.93 -0.83
CA LEU A 48 -1.79 -12.72 -1.77
C LEU A 48 -2.64 -13.75 -2.52
N ALA A 49 -3.58 -14.41 -1.83
CA ALA A 49 -4.50 -15.37 -2.46
C ALA A 49 -5.42 -14.68 -3.49
N GLN A 50 -6.02 -13.53 -3.14
CA GLN A 50 -6.85 -12.76 -4.06
C GLN A 50 -6.06 -12.26 -5.28
N ILE A 51 -4.83 -11.79 -5.06
CA ILE A 51 -3.95 -11.38 -6.16
C ILE A 51 -3.62 -12.59 -7.05
N ARG A 52 -3.34 -13.76 -6.48
CA ARG A 52 -3.09 -14.99 -7.24
C ARG A 52 -4.29 -15.43 -8.06
N GLU A 53 -5.49 -15.32 -7.51
CA GLU A 53 -6.74 -15.66 -8.21
C GLU A 53 -7.00 -14.74 -9.42
N LYS A 54 -6.79 -13.42 -9.25
CA LYS A 54 -7.09 -12.42 -10.29
C LYS A 54 -5.99 -12.26 -11.32
N PHE A 55 -4.73 -12.24 -10.90
CA PHE A 55 -3.56 -11.95 -11.75
C PHE A 55 -2.80 -13.20 -12.19
N GLY A 56 -3.13 -14.36 -11.60
CA GLY A 56 -2.50 -15.63 -11.88
C GLY A 56 -1.10 -15.77 -11.27
N ASN A 57 -0.46 -16.92 -11.52
CA ASN A 57 0.89 -17.20 -11.01
C ASN A 57 2.00 -16.38 -11.68
N GLY A 58 1.72 -15.69 -12.80
CA GLY A 58 2.72 -14.90 -13.53
C GLY A 58 3.25 -13.69 -12.75
N VAL A 59 2.59 -13.27 -11.67
CA VAL A 59 3.05 -12.20 -10.78
C VAL A 59 3.72 -12.69 -9.51
N PHE A 60 3.98 -14.00 -9.39
CA PHE A 60 4.69 -14.60 -8.26
C PHE A 60 6.05 -15.16 -8.70
N ASP A 61 7.02 -15.12 -7.79
CA ASP A 61 8.32 -15.76 -8.00
C ASP A 61 8.27 -17.27 -7.69
N ALA A 62 9.40 -17.96 -7.91
CA ALA A 62 9.52 -19.39 -7.64
C ALA A 62 9.37 -19.77 -6.15
N ASN A 63 9.55 -18.80 -5.25
CA ASN A 63 9.36 -18.97 -3.81
C ASN A 63 7.91 -18.69 -3.38
N GLY A 64 7.02 -18.35 -4.32
CA GLY A 64 5.64 -17.99 -4.05
C GLY A 64 5.46 -16.59 -3.46
N GLN A 65 6.48 -15.72 -3.54
CA GLN A 65 6.38 -14.33 -3.14
C GLN A 65 5.91 -13.46 -4.31
N LEU A 66 5.23 -12.35 -3.99
CA LEU A 66 4.72 -11.45 -5.01
C LEU A 66 5.86 -10.68 -5.70
N ASN A 67 5.99 -10.85 -7.01
CA ASN A 67 6.85 -10.03 -7.85
C ASN A 67 6.15 -8.69 -8.15
N ARG A 68 6.42 -7.70 -7.31
CA ARG A 68 5.84 -6.36 -7.40
C ARG A 68 6.17 -5.64 -8.70
N SER A 69 7.35 -5.89 -9.28
CA SER A 69 7.74 -5.31 -10.57
C SER A 69 6.88 -5.88 -11.71
N ALA A 70 6.65 -7.19 -11.72
CA ALA A 70 5.77 -7.84 -12.69
C ALA A 70 4.32 -7.38 -12.54
N LEU A 71 3.80 -7.32 -11.30
CA LEU A 71 2.47 -6.81 -11.03
C LEU A 71 2.33 -5.34 -11.47
N ARG A 72 3.32 -4.49 -11.15
CA ARG A 72 3.34 -3.08 -11.55
C ARG A 72 3.32 -2.93 -13.07
N ALA A 73 4.16 -3.69 -13.79
CA ALA A 73 4.17 -3.66 -15.25
C ALA A 73 2.80 -4.03 -15.83
N MET A 74 2.14 -5.04 -15.26
CA MET A 74 0.82 -5.49 -15.71
C MET A 74 -0.28 -4.45 -15.46
N VAL A 75 -0.35 -3.86 -14.27
CA VAL A 75 -1.38 -2.85 -13.94
C VAL A 75 -1.12 -1.50 -14.60
N PHE A 76 0.13 -1.20 -14.96
CA PHE A 76 0.46 0.04 -15.67
C PHE A 76 0.01 -0.02 -17.14
N GLN A 77 0.00 -1.20 -17.75
CA GLN A 77 -0.44 -1.39 -19.14
C GLN A 77 -1.96 -1.55 -19.27
N ALA A 78 -2.68 -1.87 -18.19
CA ALA A 78 -4.12 -2.15 -18.22
C ALA A 78 -4.85 -1.42 -17.08
N PRO A 79 -5.56 -0.30 -17.37
CA PRO A 79 -6.30 0.46 -16.37
C PRO A 79 -7.32 -0.36 -15.57
N GLU A 80 -8.01 -1.30 -16.22
CA GLU A 80 -8.96 -2.21 -15.55
C GLU A 80 -8.27 -3.09 -14.51
N LYS A 81 -7.09 -3.64 -14.84
CA LYS A 81 -6.27 -4.42 -13.89
C LYS A 81 -5.77 -3.57 -12.73
N ARG A 82 -5.54 -2.28 -12.95
CA ARG A 82 -5.19 -1.34 -11.86
C ARG A 82 -6.36 -1.21 -10.89
N ARG A 83 -7.58 -1.04 -11.41
CA ARG A 83 -8.80 -0.95 -10.59
C ARG A 83 -9.06 -2.23 -9.80
N GLU A 84 -8.90 -3.39 -10.42
CA GLU A 84 -9.01 -4.69 -9.73
C GLU A 84 -8.00 -4.82 -8.58
N LEU A 85 -6.75 -4.37 -8.79
CA LEU A 85 -5.75 -4.36 -7.73
C LEU A 85 -6.12 -3.39 -6.60
N GLU A 86 -6.60 -2.19 -6.96
CA GLU A 86 -7.09 -1.19 -6.00
C GLU A 86 -8.25 -1.76 -5.17
N GLU A 87 -9.20 -2.48 -5.78
CA GLU A 87 -10.33 -3.12 -5.07
C GLU A 87 -9.90 -4.20 -4.06
N ILE A 88 -8.82 -4.93 -4.33
CA ILE A 88 -8.24 -5.90 -3.38
C ILE A 88 -7.54 -5.19 -2.22
N LEU A 89 -6.84 -4.08 -2.50
CA LEU A 89 -5.99 -3.40 -1.54
C LEU A 89 -6.73 -2.34 -0.70
N HIS A 90 -7.75 -1.68 -1.25
CA HIS A 90 -8.44 -0.59 -0.57
C HIS A 90 -9.19 -1.01 0.70
N PRO A 91 -9.95 -2.13 0.73
CA PRO A 91 -10.62 -2.56 1.95
C PRO A 91 -9.66 -2.77 3.14
N PRO A 92 -8.54 -3.52 3.01
CA PRO A 92 -7.61 -3.69 4.12
C PRO A 92 -6.78 -2.43 4.44
N ILE A 93 -6.64 -1.48 3.50
CA ILE A 93 -5.99 -0.18 3.76
C ILE A 93 -6.93 0.79 4.49
N LEU A 94 -8.23 0.77 4.19
CA LEU A 94 -9.24 1.67 4.78
C LEU A 94 -9.75 1.19 6.14
N GLU A 95 -9.73 -0.12 6.38
CA GLU A 95 -9.95 -0.72 7.69
C GLU A 95 -8.65 -1.29 8.26
N PRO A 96 -7.74 -0.46 8.79
CA PRO A 96 -6.69 -0.97 9.65
C PRO A 96 -7.40 -1.58 10.87
N ARG A 97 -7.54 -2.91 10.89
CA ARG A 97 -8.01 -3.68 12.05
C ARG A 97 -7.20 -3.22 13.27
N SER A 98 -7.83 -2.39 14.10
CA SER A 98 -7.48 -2.00 15.46
C SER A 98 -6.16 -2.62 15.95
N GLY A 99 -5.03 -1.94 15.79
CA GLY A 99 -3.75 -2.57 16.10
C GLY A 99 -2.57 -1.63 16.19
N LYS A 100 -1.94 -1.29 15.06
CA LYS A 100 -0.68 -0.55 15.07
C LYS A 100 -0.61 0.33 13.85
N ALA A 101 -0.60 1.65 14.07
CA ALA A 101 -0.04 2.57 13.08
C ALA A 101 1.43 2.14 12.92
N SER A 102 1.77 1.59 11.75
CA SER A 102 3.17 1.29 11.45
C SER A 102 3.95 2.60 11.42
N PRO A 103 5.14 2.67 12.03
CA PRO A 103 6.07 3.76 11.76
C PRO A 103 6.25 3.87 10.24
N ILE A 104 6.15 5.08 9.72
CA ILE A 104 6.54 5.37 8.35
C ILE A 104 8.06 5.59 8.43
N GLU A 105 8.84 4.67 7.86
CA GLU A 105 10.28 4.86 7.62
C GLU A 105 10.53 5.81 6.45
#